data_AF-A0A451A297-F1
#
_entry.id   AF-A0A451A297-F1
#
_cell.length_a   1.000
_cell.length_b   1.000
_cell.length_c   1.000
_cell.angle_alpha   90.00
_cell.angle_beta   90.00
_cell.angle_gamma   90.00
#
_symmetry.space_group_name_H-M   'P 1'
#
loop_
_entity.id
_entity.type
_entity.pdbx_description
1 polymer ?
#
loop_
_entity_poly.entity_id
_entity_poly.type
_entity_poly.pdbx_seq_one_letter_code
_entity_poly.pdbx_strand_id
1 'polypeptide(L)'
;MTRILSALWRLSIFRPSQWPPWLRWLLWDFSGLRFLWRKIWPEEAEILDDPQYRRPATFLLWVIALYAALYGIAETRYENALDRVENRMNAVVAQLSTGDEVAFENLIEQLPRIQRMKTPLEPDLLPFPGGHSALVSFFVEEPNPEILAWTRETIETWKRKLGTEKMEKKDESEGVNLIGIDLSGASLREANLSGASLSSANLSGALLDYANLSEAELWGANFSGASLSDANLSWVMLAEANLSGALLAEANLSGAGLWKANLSGADLREANLQGLQGWKDIRDIRNANILDIENAPEGFRAWALERGAVEMEREEWKEFRENGYKKPASR
;
A
#
# COMPACT_ATOMS: atom_id res chain seq x y z
N MET A 1 -13.32 -25.84 32.84
CA MET A 1 -12.98 -26.68 31.66
C MET A 1 -14.10 -27.64 31.25
N THR A 2 -14.76 -28.33 32.18
CA THR A 2 -15.81 -29.35 31.89
C THR A 2 -17.10 -28.83 31.24
N ARG A 3 -17.51 -27.58 31.50
CA ARG A 3 -18.74 -27.01 30.90
C ARG A 3 -18.58 -26.46 29.48
N ILE A 4 -17.40 -25.93 29.12
CA ILE A 4 -17.12 -25.38 27.79
C ILE A 4 -17.00 -26.52 26.75
N LEU A 5 -16.34 -27.62 27.14
CA LEU A 5 -16.25 -28.84 26.33
C LEU A 5 -17.63 -29.48 26.10
N SER A 6 -18.53 -29.44 27.09
CA SER A 6 -19.91 -29.95 26.93
C SER A 6 -20.80 -29.08 26.04
N ALA A 7 -20.55 -27.77 25.97
CA ALA A 7 -21.30 -26.83 25.15
C ALA A 7 -20.90 -26.93 23.66
N LEU A 8 -19.60 -27.10 23.39
CA LEU A 8 -19.09 -27.40 22.04
C LEU A 8 -19.64 -28.73 21.48
N TRP A 9 -20.00 -29.67 22.37
CA TRP A 9 -20.54 -30.98 22.01
C TRP A 9 -22.03 -30.97 21.58
N ARG A 10 -22.81 -29.95 21.97
CA ARG A 10 -24.19 -29.78 21.49
C ARG A 10 -24.28 -29.22 20.07
N LEU A 11 -23.17 -28.75 19.49
CA LEU A 11 -23.11 -28.11 18.17
C LEU A 11 -22.91 -29.10 16.99
N SER A 12 -22.96 -30.42 17.20
CA SER A 12 -22.99 -31.44 16.13
C SER A 12 -21.72 -31.59 15.26
N ILE A 13 -20.65 -30.87 15.53
CA ILE A 13 -19.44 -30.85 14.67
C ILE A 13 -18.62 -32.16 14.76
N PHE A 14 -18.86 -33.02 15.76
CA PHE A 14 -18.13 -34.28 15.97
C PHE A 14 -19.04 -35.51 16.20
N ARG A 15 -19.87 -35.87 15.21
CA ARG A 15 -20.48 -37.22 15.14
C ARG A 15 -19.82 -38.03 14.01
N PRO A 16 -18.82 -38.88 14.30
CA PRO A 16 -18.09 -39.65 13.28
C PRO A 16 -18.98 -40.54 12.39
N SER A 17 -20.19 -40.90 12.86
CA SER A 17 -21.16 -41.69 12.12
C SER A 17 -21.81 -40.97 10.93
N GLN A 18 -21.72 -39.64 10.87
CA GLN A 18 -22.32 -38.82 9.80
C GLN A 18 -21.31 -38.39 8.72
N TRP A 19 -20.03 -38.74 8.86
CA TRP A 19 -19.01 -38.41 7.86
C TRP A 19 -19.07 -39.38 6.68
N PRO A 20 -18.73 -38.92 5.45
CA PRO A 20 -18.52 -39.80 4.31
C PRO A 20 -17.55 -40.94 4.68
N PRO A 21 -17.77 -42.18 4.19
CA PRO A 21 -16.98 -43.34 4.60
C PRO A 21 -15.46 -43.17 4.47
N TRP A 22 -15.00 -42.48 3.41
CA TRP A 22 -13.59 -42.18 3.19
C TRP A 22 -13.02 -41.18 4.20
N LEU A 23 -13.79 -40.16 4.57
CA LEU A 23 -13.39 -39.14 5.55
C LEU A 23 -13.39 -39.71 6.97
N ARG A 24 -14.37 -40.57 7.26
CA ARG A 24 -14.42 -41.32 8.51
C ARG A 24 -13.22 -42.24 8.64
N TRP A 25 -12.89 -43.03 7.62
CA TRP A 25 -11.71 -43.89 7.64
C TRP A 25 -10.41 -43.08 7.83
N LEU A 26 -10.25 -42.00 7.07
CA LEU A 26 -9.08 -41.12 7.15
C LEU A 26 -8.93 -40.47 8.54
N LEU A 27 -9.98 -39.81 9.03
CA LEU A 27 -9.93 -39.05 10.28
C LEU A 27 -10.11 -39.90 11.54
N TRP A 28 -10.65 -41.12 11.47
CA TRP A 28 -10.89 -41.97 12.64
C TRP A 28 -9.88 -43.11 12.76
N ASP A 29 -9.63 -43.85 11.67
CA ASP A 29 -8.79 -45.06 11.69
C ASP A 29 -7.33 -44.78 11.29
N PHE A 30 -7.05 -43.72 10.54
CA PHE A 30 -5.70 -43.37 10.07
C PHE A 30 -5.04 -42.20 10.83
N SER A 31 -5.81 -41.47 11.64
CA SER A 31 -5.36 -40.24 12.30
C SER A 31 -4.76 -40.41 13.69
N GLY A 32 -5.14 -41.48 14.40
CA GLY A 32 -4.86 -41.66 15.82
C GLY A 32 -5.88 -41.00 16.76
N LEU A 33 -6.89 -40.27 16.23
CA LEU A 33 -7.98 -39.69 17.03
C LEU A 33 -8.74 -40.75 17.82
N ARG A 34 -8.98 -41.93 17.21
CA ARG A 34 -9.61 -43.07 17.88
C ARG A 34 -8.82 -43.55 19.10
N PHE A 35 -7.49 -43.50 19.05
CA PHE A 35 -6.65 -43.87 20.19
C PHE A 35 -6.71 -42.83 21.31
N LEU A 36 -6.65 -41.53 20.98
CA LEU A 36 -6.79 -40.45 21.96
C LEU A 36 -8.18 -40.46 22.63
N TRP A 37 -9.24 -40.67 21.85
CA TRP A 37 -10.61 -40.79 22.33
C TRP A 37 -10.73 -41.87 23.42
N ARG A 38 -10.21 -43.07 23.11
CA ARG A 38 -10.20 -44.23 24.01
C ARG A 38 -9.38 -44.03 25.28
N LYS A 39 -8.37 -43.16 25.22
CA LYS A 39 -7.53 -42.82 26.38
C LYS A 39 -8.19 -41.77 27.28
N ILE A 40 -8.99 -40.86 26.71
CA ILE A 40 -9.66 -39.79 27.44
C ILE A 40 -10.93 -40.31 28.14
N TRP A 41 -11.63 -41.28 27.54
CA TRP A 41 -12.84 -41.85 28.12
C TRP A 41 -12.57 -43.16 28.87
N PRO A 42 -12.82 -43.21 30.20
CA PRO A 42 -12.57 -44.40 31.02
C PRO A 42 -13.32 -45.65 30.55
N GLU A 43 -14.52 -45.48 30.00
CA GLU A 43 -15.39 -46.58 29.54
C GLU A 43 -14.83 -47.34 28.33
N GLU A 44 -13.96 -46.72 27.54
CA GLU A 44 -13.30 -47.38 26.40
C GLU A 44 -11.83 -47.75 26.70
N ALA A 45 -11.34 -47.44 27.89
CA ALA A 45 -9.94 -47.64 28.26
C ALA A 45 -9.57 -49.13 28.36
N GLU A 46 -10.49 -50.00 28.79
CA GLU A 46 -10.29 -51.46 28.86
C GLU A 46 -9.96 -52.08 27.50
N ILE A 47 -10.45 -51.48 26.40
CA ILE A 47 -10.17 -51.94 25.03
C ILE A 47 -8.69 -51.71 24.66
N LEU A 48 -8.00 -50.80 25.34
CA LEU A 48 -6.57 -50.55 25.11
C LEU A 48 -5.67 -51.65 25.69
N ASP A 49 -6.16 -52.42 26.67
CA ASP A 49 -5.44 -53.51 27.33
C ASP A 49 -5.70 -54.89 26.69
N ASP A 50 -6.58 -54.96 25.68
CA ASP A 50 -6.85 -56.18 24.90
C ASP A 50 -5.60 -56.60 24.08
N PRO A 51 -5.07 -57.83 24.25
CA PRO A 51 -3.92 -58.34 23.50
C PRO A 51 -4.09 -58.33 21.97
N GLN A 52 -5.33 -58.36 21.48
CA GLN A 52 -5.65 -58.33 20.05
C GLN A 52 -5.78 -56.91 19.49
N TYR A 53 -5.77 -55.89 20.35
CA TYR A 53 -5.94 -54.50 19.92
C TYR A 53 -4.71 -53.99 19.19
N ARG A 54 -4.88 -53.63 17.91
CA ARG A 54 -3.86 -52.92 17.11
C ARG A 54 -4.09 -51.42 17.21
N ARG A 55 -3.05 -50.70 17.63
CA ARG A 55 -3.07 -49.23 17.66
C ARG A 55 -3.24 -48.69 16.23
N PRO A 56 -4.16 -47.73 16.02
CA PRO A 56 -4.32 -47.08 14.72
C PRO A 56 -3.07 -46.26 14.36
N ALA A 57 -2.86 -46.03 13.07
CA ALA A 57 -1.79 -45.13 12.62
C ALA A 57 -2.04 -43.73 13.19
N THR A 58 -0.99 -43.04 13.67
CA THR A 58 -1.07 -41.67 14.22
C THR A 58 -0.60 -40.63 13.19
N PHE A 59 -0.68 -40.95 11.90
CA PHE A 59 -0.07 -40.16 10.85
C PHE A 59 -0.59 -38.72 10.82
N LEU A 60 -1.92 -38.52 10.92
CA LEU A 60 -2.47 -37.16 10.94
C LEU A 60 -2.10 -36.39 12.21
N LEU A 61 -1.99 -37.03 13.37
CA LEU A 61 -1.47 -36.37 14.57
C LEU A 61 -0.02 -35.92 14.40
N TRP A 62 0.81 -36.74 13.75
CA TRP A 62 2.19 -36.35 13.39
C TRP A 62 2.21 -35.19 12.39
N VAL A 63 1.34 -35.21 11.38
CA VAL A 63 1.21 -34.11 10.40
C VAL A 63 0.76 -32.82 11.08
N ILE A 64 -0.23 -32.88 11.97
CA ILE A 64 -0.72 -31.70 12.72
C ILE A 64 0.36 -31.19 13.68
N ALA A 65 1.04 -32.07 14.42
CA ALA A 65 2.11 -31.68 15.34
C ALA A 65 3.30 -31.06 14.58
N LEU A 66 3.68 -31.65 13.45
CA LEU A 66 4.72 -31.11 12.57
C LEU A 66 4.32 -29.73 12.02
N TYR A 67 3.07 -29.58 11.58
CA TYR A 67 2.56 -28.30 11.11
C TYR A 67 2.55 -27.24 12.22
N ALA A 68 2.10 -27.59 13.43
CA ALA A 68 2.12 -26.68 14.58
C ALA A 68 3.55 -26.25 14.96
N ALA A 69 4.52 -27.16 14.88
CA ALA A 69 5.93 -26.83 15.08
C ALA A 69 6.46 -25.89 13.99
N LEU A 70 6.13 -26.15 12.72
CA LEU A 70 6.50 -25.28 11.60
C LEU A 70 5.84 -23.90 11.71
N TYR A 71 4.59 -23.84 12.15
CA TYR A 71 3.88 -22.60 12.44
C TYR A 71 4.63 -21.79 13.51
N GLY A 72 4.98 -22.39 14.66
CA GLY A 72 5.69 -21.65 15.71
C GLY A 72 7.06 -21.11 15.26
N ILE A 73 7.79 -21.86 14.41
CA ILE A 73 9.05 -21.38 13.82
C ILE A 73 8.79 -20.23 12.84
N ALA A 74 7.77 -20.35 11.98
CA ALA A 74 7.40 -19.32 11.02
C ALA A 74 6.95 -18.03 11.72
N GLU A 75 6.12 -18.15 12.75
CA GLU A 75 5.62 -17.05 13.59
C GLU A 75 6.79 -16.33 14.28
N THR A 76 7.70 -17.09 14.90
CA THR A 76 8.92 -16.52 15.51
C THR A 76 9.79 -15.79 14.47
N ARG A 77 9.94 -16.33 13.25
CA ARG A 77 10.70 -15.68 12.17
C ARG A 77 10.02 -14.38 11.73
N TYR A 78 8.70 -14.39 11.62
CA TYR A 78 7.88 -13.23 11.27
C TYR A 78 8.02 -12.13 12.34
N GLU A 79 7.78 -12.45 13.61
CA GLU A 79 7.93 -11.51 14.74
C GLU A 79 9.33 -10.90 14.80
N ASN A 80 10.39 -11.71 14.70
CA ASN A 80 11.76 -11.19 14.68
C ASN A 80 12.05 -10.26 13.48
N ALA A 81 11.38 -10.48 12.34
CA ALA A 81 11.52 -9.61 11.18
C ALA A 81 10.78 -8.28 11.41
N LEU A 82 9.60 -8.34 12.02
CA LEU A 82 8.81 -7.19 12.43
C LEU A 82 9.56 -6.34 13.45
N ASP A 83 10.10 -6.95 14.51
CA ASP A 83 10.88 -6.28 15.55
C ASP A 83 12.08 -5.54 14.99
N ARG A 84 12.78 -6.08 13.98
CA ARG A 84 13.91 -5.37 13.36
C ARG A 84 13.46 -4.12 12.63
N VAL A 85 12.30 -4.17 11.99
CA VAL A 85 11.71 -3.04 11.29
C VAL A 85 11.25 -2.02 12.33
N GLU A 86 10.48 -2.44 13.34
CA GLU A 86 10.01 -1.59 14.42
C GLU A 86 11.14 -0.90 15.18
N ASN A 87 12.21 -1.63 15.53
CA ASN A 87 13.35 -1.04 16.22
C ASN A 87 14.10 -0.01 15.36
N ARG A 88 14.26 -0.28 14.05
CA ARG A 88 14.83 0.70 13.12
C ARG A 88 13.93 1.93 13.02
N MET A 89 12.61 1.74 12.93
CA MET A 89 11.62 2.81 12.87
C MET A 89 11.56 3.63 14.17
N ASN A 90 11.64 3.00 15.34
CA ASN A 90 11.65 3.69 16.63
C ASN A 90 12.94 4.52 16.81
N ALA A 91 14.08 4.00 16.35
CA ALA A 91 15.32 4.77 16.32
C ALA A 91 15.20 6.00 15.40
N VAL A 92 14.56 5.83 14.25
CA VAL A 92 14.24 6.89 13.29
C VAL A 92 13.35 7.97 13.93
N VAL A 93 12.20 7.60 14.52
CA VAL A 93 11.29 8.55 15.19
C VAL A 93 11.96 9.29 16.36
N ALA A 94 12.77 8.58 17.14
CA ALA A 94 13.52 9.19 18.24
C ALA A 94 14.50 10.27 17.73
N GLN A 95 15.11 10.06 16.56
CA GLN A 95 15.98 11.04 15.91
C GLN A 95 15.21 12.18 15.24
N LEU A 96 14.02 11.93 14.67
CA LEU A 96 13.17 13.00 14.12
C LEU A 96 12.69 14.01 15.18
N SER A 97 12.66 13.58 16.44
CA SER A 97 12.31 14.41 17.60
C SER A 97 13.47 15.29 18.06
N THR A 98 14.70 15.04 17.60
CA THR A 98 15.83 15.92 17.87
C THR A 98 15.83 17.08 16.86
N GLY A 99 16.30 18.25 17.27
CA GLY A 99 16.46 19.40 16.38
C GLY A 99 17.65 19.27 15.41
N ASP A 100 18.12 18.05 15.15
CA ASP A 100 19.31 17.78 14.35
C ASP A 100 18.94 17.56 12.88
N GLU A 101 19.15 18.59 12.06
CA GLU A 101 18.85 18.57 10.62
C GLU A 101 19.69 17.55 9.85
N VAL A 102 20.94 17.31 10.27
CA VAL A 102 21.82 16.34 9.61
C VAL A 102 21.34 14.91 9.90
N ALA A 103 20.88 14.65 11.12
CA ALA A 103 20.26 13.37 11.45
C ALA A 103 18.97 13.15 10.64
N PHE A 104 18.15 14.21 10.46
CA PHE A 104 16.93 14.20 9.67
C PHE A 104 17.19 13.86 8.18
N GLU A 105 18.15 14.52 7.55
CA GLU A 105 18.50 14.28 6.14
C GLU A 105 19.02 12.85 5.91
N ASN A 106 19.98 12.40 6.72
CA ASN A 106 20.51 11.03 6.65
C ASN A 106 19.43 9.95 6.79
N LEU A 107 18.33 10.29 7.47
CA LEU A 107 17.21 9.40 7.72
C LEU A 107 16.27 9.33 6.53
N ILE A 108 15.94 10.47 5.95
CA ILE A 108 15.06 10.56 4.80
C ILE A 108 15.65 9.83 3.60
N GLU A 109 16.97 9.95 3.40
CA GLU A 109 17.67 9.20 2.35
C GLU A 109 17.60 7.67 2.53
N GLN A 110 17.39 7.19 3.77
CA GLN A 110 17.26 5.76 4.06
C GLN A 110 15.82 5.25 3.85
N LEU A 111 14.81 6.12 3.88
CA LEU A 111 13.40 5.71 3.79
C LEU A 111 13.09 4.88 2.53
N PRO A 112 13.51 5.28 1.30
CA PRO A 112 13.27 4.46 0.12
C PRO A 112 13.91 3.07 0.21
N ARG A 113 15.04 2.94 0.92
CA ARG A 113 15.70 1.64 1.14
C ARG A 113 14.96 0.81 2.19
N ILE A 114 14.46 1.43 3.25
CA ILE A 114 13.68 0.77 4.31
C ILE A 114 12.35 0.25 3.75
N GLN A 115 11.64 1.04 2.94
CA GLN A 115 10.39 0.63 2.30
C GLN A 115 10.52 -0.55 1.34
N ARG A 116 11.73 -0.79 0.80
CA ARG A 116 12.03 -1.95 -0.06
C ARG A 116 12.40 -3.20 0.73
N MET A 117 12.47 -3.14 2.06
CA MET A 117 12.73 -4.32 2.88
C MET A 117 11.52 -5.26 2.81
N LYS A 118 11.82 -6.53 2.59
CA LYS A 118 10.81 -7.57 2.57
C LYS A 118 10.76 -8.26 3.93
N THR A 119 9.57 -8.64 4.35
CA THR A 119 9.35 -9.49 5.52
C THR A 119 8.71 -10.81 5.07
N PRO A 120 8.95 -11.91 5.80
CA PRO A 120 8.15 -13.12 5.64
C PRO A 120 6.66 -12.80 5.73
N LEU A 121 5.82 -13.60 5.07
CA LEU A 121 4.38 -13.50 5.25
C LEU A 121 3.96 -13.90 6.66
N GLU A 122 2.94 -13.24 7.21
CA GLU A 122 2.32 -13.64 8.47
C GLU A 122 1.72 -15.05 8.30
N PRO A 123 2.18 -16.07 9.04
CA PRO A 123 1.66 -17.42 8.92
C PRO A 123 0.32 -17.53 9.66
N ASP A 124 -0.66 -18.15 9.01
CA ASP A 124 -1.93 -18.51 9.61
C ASP A 124 -1.94 -19.96 10.09
N LEU A 125 -2.43 -20.18 11.31
CA LEU A 125 -2.56 -21.52 11.88
C LEU A 125 -3.61 -22.35 11.12
N LEU A 126 -4.63 -21.69 10.54
CA LEU A 126 -5.71 -22.29 9.77
C LEU A 126 -5.91 -21.51 8.45
N PRO A 127 -5.09 -21.75 7.41
CA PRO A 127 -5.00 -20.89 6.22
C PRO A 127 -6.23 -20.92 5.28
N PHE A 128 -7.32 -21.60 5.65
CA PHE A 128 -8.51 -21.75 4.79
C PHE A 128 -9.69 -20.89 5.28
N PRO A 129 -10.31 -20.03 4.43
CA PRO A 129 -9.91 -19.59 3.10
C PRO A 129 -9.26 -18.20 3.13
N GLY A 130 -8.01 -18.09 2.65
CA GLY A 130 -7.35 -16.81 2.38
C GLY A 130 -6.15 -16.47 3.26
N GLY A 131 -5.79 -17.36 4.20
CA GLY A 131 -4.61 -17.21 5.02
C GLY A 131 -3.35 -17.82 4.41
N HIS A 132 -2.16 -17.38 4.84
CA HIS A 132 -0.90 -17.93 4.36
C HIS A 132 -0.49 -19.12 5.20
N SER A 133 -0.28 -20.28 4.58
CA SER A 133 0.22 -21.42 5.34
C SER A 133 1.63 -21.13 5.88
N ALA A 134 1.95 -21.67 7.06
CA ALA A 134 3.29 -21.60 7.64
C ALA A 134 4.42 -22.04 6.68
N LEU A 135 4.14 -22.92 5.70
CA LEU A 135 5.13 -23.32 4.69
C LEU A 135 5.42 -22.19 3.70
N VAL A 136 4.41 -21.43 3.28
CA VAL A 136 4.57 -20.37 2.27
C VAL A 136 5.40 -19.23 2.82
N SER A 137 5.23 -18.86 4.09
CA SER A 137 6.02 -17.81 4.74
C SER A 137 7.52 -18.12 4.83
N PHE A 138 7.93 -19.39 4.71
CA PHE A 138 9.36 -19.72 4.63
C PHE A 138 10.01 -19.31 3.30
N PHE A 139 9.24 -19.34 2.22
CA PHE A 139 9.76 -19.20 0.85
C PHE A 139 9.36 -17.88 0.19
N VAL A 140 8.35 -17.20 0.73
CA VAL A 140 7.81 -15.96 0.18
C VAL A 140 8.04 -14.83 1.16
N GLU A 141 8.63 -13.75 0.65
CA GLU A 141 8.82 -12.50 1.36
C GLU A 141 8.20 -11.36 0.53
N GLU A 142 7.45 -10.49 1.18
CA GLU A 142 6.72 -9.38 0.57
C GLU A 142 7.08 -8.05 1.25
N PRO A 143 6.90 -6.90 0.58
CA PRO A 143 7.04 -5.60 1.22
C PRO A 143 6.11 -5.49 2.43
N ASN A 144 6.63 -5.00 3.54
CA ASN A 144 5.83 -4.91 4.77
C ASN A 144 4.86 -3.72 4.70
N PRO A 145 3.53 -3.93 4.76
CA PRO A 145 2.55 -2.84 4.71
C PRO A 145 2.64 -1.90 5.92
N GLU A 146 3.14 -2.36 7.07
CA GLU A 146 3.31 -1.53 8.26
C GLU A 146 4.34 -0.42 8.06
N ILE A 147 5.39 -0.67 7.25
CA ILE A 147 6.40 0.35 6.93
C ILE A 147 5.75 1.51 6.18
N LEU A 148 4.85 1.20 5.25
CA LEU A 148 4.12 2.21 4.49
C LEU A 148 3.12 2.96 5.37
N ALA A 149 2.38 2.25 6.21
CA ALA A 149 1.46 2.86 7.18
C ALA A 149 2.19 3.84 8.12
N TRP A 150 3.31 3.39 8.68
CA TRP A 150 4.18 4.21 9.52
C TRP A 150 4.77 5.40 8.75
N THR A 151 5.19 5.23 7.49
CA THR A 151 5.69 6.34 6.67
C THR A 151 4.63 7.43 6.53
N ARG A 152 3.38 7.05 6.27
CA ARG A 152 2.24 7.98 6.14
C ARG A 152 1.96 8.72 7.45
N GLU A 153 2.02 8.03 8.58
CA GLU A 153 1.82 8.65 9.89
C GLU A 153 2.95 9.62 10.23
N THR A 154 4.18 9.19 9.97
CA THR A 154 5.36 9.97 10.36
C THR A 154 5.50 11.20 9.49
N ILE A 155 5.25 11.11 8.17
CA ILE A 155 5.46 12.25 7.26
C ILE A 155 4.63 13.47 7.60
N GLU A 156 3.45 13.29 8.21
CA GLU A 156 2.65 14.39 8.74
C GLU A 156 3.37 15.23 9.79
N THR A 157 4.24 14.61 10.59
CA THR A 157 4.97 15.31 11.66
C THR A 157 6.10 16.18 11.11
N TRP A 158 6.71 15.78 9.98
CA TRP A 158 7.87 16.47 9.41
C TRP A 158 7.64 17.11 8.04
N LYS A 159 6.44 17.04 7.47
CA LYS A 159 6.14 17.68 6.16
C LYS A 159 6.43 19.17 6.09
N ARG A 160 6.44 19.86 7.25
CA ARG A 160 6.84 21.28 7.34
C ARG A 160 8.35 21.50 7.31
N LYS A 161 9.13 20.50 7.76
CA LYS A 161 10.60 20.51 7.75
C LYS A 161 11.19 20.08 6.40
N LEU A 162 10.37 19.52 5.51
CA LEU A 162 10.79 19.06 4.18
C LEU A 162 11.24 20.19 3.25
N GLY A 163 10.76 21.41 3.52
CA GLY A 163 11.05 22.56 2.69
C GLY A 163 12.03 23.48 3.37
N THR A 164 13.03 23.91 2.61
CA THR A 164 14.12 24.74 3.10
C THR A 164 13.61 26.09 3.61
N GLU A 165 13.68 26.35 4.91
CA GLU A 165 13.84 27.71 5.42
C GLU A 165 15.26 28.16 5.05
N LYS A 166 15.48 28.59 3.79
CA LYS A 166 16.75 29.16 3.31
C LYS A 166 17.98 28.50 3.94
N MET A 167 18.14 27.20 3.70
CA MET A 167 19.45 26.56 3.83
C MET A 167 20.41 27.40 2.98
N GLU A 168 21.39 28.05 3.62
CA GLU A 168 22.32 28.95 2.95
C GLU A 168 22.93 28.23 1.75
N LYS A 169 22.67 28.77 0.55
CA LYS A 169 23.22 28.34 -0.74
C LYS A 169 24.66 27.85 -0.58
N LYS A 170 24.86 26.53 -0.52
CA LYS A 170 26.20 25.96 -0.59
C LYS A 170 26.42 24.98 -1.73
N ASP A 171 25.37 24.43 -2.33
CA ASP A 171 25.46 23.80 -3.64
C ASP A 171 24.10 23.86 -4.35
N GLU A 172 24.11 24.05 -5.67
CA GLU A 172 22.92 24.29 -6.50
C GLU A 172 22.04 23.04 -6.73
N SER A 173 22.05 22.05 -5.82
CA SER A 173 21.38 20.76 -6.06
C SER A 173 20.81 19.99 -4.87
N GLU A 174 20.76 20.52 -3.64
CA GLU A 174 20.35 19.68 -2.50
C GLU A 174 18.98 20.10 -1.92
N GLY A 175 17.93 19.87 -2.72
CA GLY A 175 16.62 19.56 -2.15
C GLY A 175 16.61 18.15 -1.56
N VAL A 176 15.61 17.83 -0.75
CA VAL A 176 15.53 16.52 -0.08
C VAL A 176 15.46 15.38 -1.12
N ASN A 177 16.34 14.38 -0.98
CA ASN A 177 16.38 13.21 -1.86
C ASN A 177 15.35 12.15 -1.44
N LEU A 178 14.30 12.03 -2.24
CA LEU A 178 13.16 11.13 -2.04
C LEU A 178 12.94 10.22 -3.27
N ILE A 179 14.00 9.93 -4.02
CA ILE A 179 13.90 9.17 -5.28
C ILE A 179 13.32 7.78 -5.02
N GLY A 180 12.22 7.48 -5.68
CA GLY A 180 11.52 6.19 -5.60
C GLY A 180 10.93 5.88 -4.23
N ILE A 181 10.65 6.90 -3.39
CA ILE A 181 9.89 6.73 -2.14
C ILE A 181 8.44 6.34 -2.44
N ASP A 182 7.83 5.54 -1.56
CA ASP A 182 6.39 5.31 -1.53
C ASP A 182 5.71 6.21 -0.48
N LEU A 183 4.97 7.19 -0.98
CA LEU A 183 4.11 8.10 -0.24
C LEU A 183 2.66 7.99 -0.69
N SER A 184 2.27 6.82 -1.23
CA SER A 184 0.91 6.58 -1.70
C SER A 184 -0.08 6.80 -0.56
N GLY A 185 -1.15 7.56 -0.78
CA GLY A 185 -2.16 7.86 0.23
C GLY A 185 -1.67 8.69 1.43
N ALA A 186 -0.41 9.16 1.43
CA ALA A 186 0.09 10.02 2.49
C ALA A 186 -0.58 11.38 2.42
N SER A 187 -0.71 12.04 3.57
CA SER A 187 -1.18 13.42 3.62
C SER A 187 0.00 14.38 3.78
N LEU A 188 0.18 15.18 2.74
CA LEU A 188 1.24 16.14 2.48
C LEU A 188 0.62 17.53 2.19
N ARG A 189 -0.58 17.78 2.71
CA ARG A 189 -1.26 19.08 2.58
C ARG A 189 -0.36 20.17 3.15
N GLU A 190 -0.21 21.25 2.40
CA GLU A 190 0.65 22.39 2.74
C GLU A 190 2.13 22.01 2.94
N ALA A 191 2.56 20.82 2.50
CA ALA A 191 3.95 20.42 2.58
C ALA A 191 4.80 21.31 1.67
N ASN A 192 6.01 21.66 2.13
CA ASN A 192 6.98 22.31 1.28
C ASN A 192 7.98 21.25 0.78
N LEU A 193 7.93 20.97 -0.52
CA LEU A 193 8.73 19.99 -1.26
C LEU A 193 9.46 20.68 -2.42
N SER A 194 9.65 22.00 -2.36
CA SER A 194 10.30 22.76 -3.43
C SER A 194 11.72 22.26 -3.67
N GLY A 195 12.06 21.98 -4.92
CA GLY A 195 13.37 21.47 -5.31
C GLY A 195 13.68 20.03 -4.89
N ALA A 196 12.73 19.30 -4.27
CA ALA A 196 12.96 17.93 -3.84
C ALA A 196 13.15 16.98 -5.04
N SER A 197 14.04 15.99 -4.89
CA SER A 197 14.21 14.93 -5.88
C SER A 197 13.22 13.80 -5.59
N LEU A 198 12.11 13.78 -6.32
CA LEU A 198 10.99 12.84 -6.19
C LEU A 198 10.83 11.97 -7.44
N SER A 199 11.89 11.84 -8.23
CA SER A 199 11.91 10.99 -9.42
C SER A 199 11.49 9.56 -9.08
N SER A 200 10.57 9.01 -9.86
CA SER A 200 9.96 7.68 -9.67
C SER A 200 9.25 7.45 -8.32
N ALA A 201 8.96 8.50 -7.55
CA ALA A 201 8.21 8.39 -6.30
C ALA A 201 6.76 7.94 -6.57
N ASN A 202 6.21 7.12 -5.67
CA ASN A 202 4.80 6.74 -5.67
C ASN A 202 4.01 7.67 -4.75
N LEU A 203 3.28 8.62 -5.32
CA LEU A 203 2.39 9.58 -4.64
C LEU A 203 0.92 9.30 -4.99
N SER A 204 0.58 8.07 -5.40
CA SER A 204 -0.77 7.71 -5.80
C SER A 204 -1.76 7.90 -4.66
N GLY A 205 -2.86 8.61 -4.92
CA GLY A 205 -3.87 8.93 -3.91
C GLY A 205 -3.39 9.83 -2.76
N ALA A 206 -2.18 10.40 -2.81
CA ALA A 206 -1.68 11.30 -1.77
C ALA A 206 -2.50 12.61 -1.73
N LEU A 207 -2.58 13.22 -0.55
CA LEU A 207 -3.23 14.53 -0.34
C LEU A 207 -2.17 15.63 -0.31
N LEU A 208 -1.99 16.34 -1.41
CA LEU A 208 -1.02 17.40 -1.64
C LEU A 208 -1.69 18.76 -1.89
N ASP A 209 -2.92 18.94 -1.40
CA ASP A 209 -3.63 20.22 -1.51
C ASP A 209 -2.76 21.33 -0.89
N TYR A 210 -2.62 22.45 -1.59
CA TYR A 210 -1.76 23.60 -1.20
C TYR A 210 -0.26 23.27 -1.02
N ALA A 211 0.22 22.10 -1.44
CA ALA A 211 1.64 21.75 -1.33
C ALA A 211 2.50 22.58 -2.30
N ASN A 212 3.70 22.96 -1.86
CA ASN A 212 4.69 23.60 -2.71
C ASN A 212 5.67 22.57 -3.27
N LEU A 213 5.55 22.21 -4.54
CA LEU A 213 6.46 21.32 -5.27
C LEU A 213 7.29 22.08 -6.32
N SER A 214 7.37 23.41 -6.25
CA SER A 214 8.06 24.20 -7.26
C SER A 214 9.49 23.72 -7.48
N GLU A 215 9.91 23.61 -8.74
CA GLU A 215 11.27 23.19 -9.12
C GLU A 215 11.63 21.76 -8.71
N ALA A 216 10.69 20.96 -8.18
CA ALA A 216 10.95 19.56 -7.84
C ALA A 216 11.18 18.70 -9.10
N GLU A 217 12.03 17.67 -8.94
CA GLU A 217 12.26 16.66 -9.97
C GLU A 217 11.25 15.53 -9.82
N LEU A 218 10.34 15.38 -10.78
CA LEU A 218 9.21 14.46 -10.71
C LEU A 218 9.20 13.47 -11.88
N TRP A 219 10.37 13.16 -12.45
CA TRP A 219 10.49 12.26 -13.60
C TRP A 219 9.90 10.88 -13.27
N GLY A 220 8.90 10.43 -14.03
CA GLY A 220 8.26 9.13 -13.84
C GLY A 220 7.51 8.97 -12.51
N ALA A 221 7.26 10.05 -11.77
CA ALA A 221 6.52 9.98 -10.51
C ALA A 221 5.05 9.57 -10.75
N ASN A 222 4.47 8.82 -9.81
CA ASN A 222 3.08 8.37 -9.88
C ASN A 222 2.18 9.20 -8.97
N PHE A 223 1.36 10.07 -9.54
CA PHE A 223 0.34 10.88 -8.87
C PHE A 223 -1.09 10.39 -9.16
N SER A 224 -1.27 9.13 -9.57
CA SER A 224 -2.60 8.65 -9.97
C SER A 224 -3.62 8.82 -8.84
N GLY A 225 -4.70 9.54 -9.10
CA GLY A 225 -5.74 9.83 -8.12
C GLY A 225 -5.33 10.74 -6.96
N ALA A 226 -4.15 11.38 -7.00
CA ALA A 226 -3.70 12.29 -5.96
C ALA A 226 -4.53 13.59 -5.93
N SER A 227 -4.66 14.20 -4.76
CA SER A 227 -5.24 15.54 -4.60
C SER A 227 -4.12 16.57 -4.63
N LEU A 228 -4.15 17.49 -5.59
CA LEU A 228 -3.14 18.53 -5.85
C LEU A 228 -3.85 19.89 -6.07
N SER A 229 -5.05 20.06 -5.52
CA SER A 229 -5.80 21.32 -5.68
C SER A 229 -4.98 22.45 -5.06
N ASP A 230 -4.91 23.60 -5.74
CA ASP A 230 -4.11 24.76 -5.33
C ASP A 230 -2.59 24.47 -5.13
N ALA A 231 -2.08 23.31 -5.58
CA ALA A 231 -0.66 22.98 -5.41
C ALA A 231 0.22 23.80 -6.35
N ASN A 232 1.41 24.18 -5.88
CA ASN A 232 2.40 24.84 -6.71
C ASN A 232 3.32 23.82 -7.38
N LEU A 233 3.09 23.56 -8.67
CA LEU A 233 3.90 22.70 -9.54
C LEU A 233 4.66 23.55 -10.57
N SER A 234 5.02 24.79 -10.25
CA SER A 234 5.75 25.64 -11.18
C SER A 234 7.15 25.08 -11.46
N TRP A 235 7.58 25.09 -12.72
CA TRP A 235 8.94 24.69 -13.14
C TRP A 235 9.35 23.26 -12.78
N VAL A 236 8.38 22.36 -12.57
CA VAL A 236 8.67 20.94 -12.29
C VAL A 236 8.94 20.15 -13.58
N MET A 237 9.72 19.08 -13.45
CA MET A 237 9.89 18.08 -14.51
C MET A 237 8.98 16.87 -14.28
N LEU A 238 7.79 16.86 -14.89
CA LEU A 238 6.79 15.78 -14.83
C LEU A 238 6.88 14.82 -16.03
N ALA A 239 8.03 14.74 -16.69
CA ALA A 239 8.22 13.85 -17.83
C ALA A 239 8.00 12.38 -17.43
N GLU A 240 7.23 11.66 -18.25
CA GLU A 240 6.76 10.28 -18.01
C GLU A 240 5.93 10.09 -16.72
N ALA A 241 5.55 11.16 -16.02
CA ALA A 241 4.74 11.06 -14.80
C ALA A 241 3.31 10.57 -15.07
N ASN A 242 2.74 9.87 -14.09
CA ASN A 242 1.35 9.40 -14.14
C ASN A 242 0.45 10.28 -13.27
N LEU A 243 -0.29 11.21 -13.88
CA LEU A 243 -1.27 12.11 -13.24
C LEU A 243 -2.72 11.65 -13.51
N SER A 244 -2.93 10.39 -13.89
CA SER A 244 -4.27 9.90 -14.23
C SER A 244 -5.25 10.04 -13.06
N GLY A 245 -6.39 10.67 -13.29
CA GLY A 245 -7.40 10.92 -12.26
C GLY A 245 -6.99 11.88 -11.15
N ALA A 246 -5.81 12.54 -11.25
CA ALA A 246 -5.35 13.51 -10.27
C ALA A 246 -6.26 14.75 -10.24
N LEU A 247 -6.44 15.34 -9.06
CA LEU A 247 -7.18 16.59 -8.87
C LEU A 247 -6.20 17.76 -8.88
N LEU A 248 -6.12 18.50 -9.98
CA LEU A 248 -5.22 19.63 -10.20
C LEU A 248 -5.99 20.95 -10.34
N ALA A 249 -7.21 21.02 -9.79
CA ALA A 249 -8.02 22.22 -9.87
C ALA A 249 -7.28 23.40 -9.21
N GLU A 250 -7.21 24.54 -9.89
CA GLU A 250 -6.52 25.75 -9.43
C GLU A 250 -4.99 25.56 -9.21
N ALA A 251 -4.42 24.43 -9.64
CA ALA A 251 -2.99 24.17 -9.49
C ALA A 251 -2.14 25.04 -10.42
N ASN A 252 -0.97 25.46 -9.94
CA ASN A 252 -0.02 26.20 -10.75
C ASN A 252 0.95 25.25 -11.46
N LEU A 253 0.78 25.05 -12.77
CA LEU A 253 1.66 24.25 -13.63
C LEU A 253 2.55 25.13 -14.53
N SER A 254 2.75 26.40 -14.16
CA SER A 254 3.52 27.34 -14.99
C SER A 254 4.94 26.83 -15.24
N GLY A 255 5.37 26.72 -16.49
CA GLY A 255 6.70 26.25 -16.87
C GLY A 255 6.92 24.74 -16.69
N ALA A 256 5.92 23.97 -16.25
CA ALA A 256 6.06 22.53 -16.02
C ALA A 256 6.30 21.77 -17.34
N GLY A 257 7.14 20.73 -17.29
CA GLY A 257 7.41 19.84 -18.42
C GLY A 257 6.58 18.55 -18.34
N LEU A 258 5.71 18.31 -19.32
CA LEU A 258 4.77 17.16 -19.33
C LEU A 258 5.07 16.11 -20.43
N TRP A 259 6.31 16.03 -20.92
CA TRP A 259 6.68 15.10 -21.99
C TRP A 259 6.31 13.65 -21.62
N LYS A 260 5.50 12.99 -22.44
CA LYS A 260 4.96 11.62 -22.21
C LYS A 260 4.19 11.42 -20.90
N ALA A 261 3.79 12.49 -20.20
CA ALA A 261 2.96 12.38 -19.02
C ALA A 261 1.57 11.80 -19.35
N ASN A 262 0.92 11.19 -18.36
CA ASN A 262 -0.46 10.70 -18.47
C ASN A 262 -1.39 11.55 -17.61
N LEU A 263 -2.28 12.30 -18.24
CA LEU A 263 -3.29 13.17 -17.62
C LEU A 263 -4.71 12.63 -17.80
N SER A 264 -4.89 11.36 -18.19
CA SER A 264 -6.22 10.81 -18.43
C SER A 264 -7.13 10.94 -17.21
N GLY A 265 -8.30 11.56 -17.39
CA GLY A 265 -9.26 11.81 -16.32
C GLY A 265 -8.79 12.80 -15.23
N ALA A 266 -7.69 13.51 -15.43
CA ALA A 266 -7.23 14.53 -14.49
C ALA A 266 -8.16 15.75 -14.49
N ASP A 267 -8.30 16.42 -13.35
CA ASP A 267 -9.09 17.64 -13.20
C ASP A 267 -8.16 18.85 -13.25
N LEU A 268 -8.03 19.51 -14.40
CA LEU A 268 -7.17 20.70 -14.60
C LEU A 268 -7.97 22.00 -14.56
N ARG A 269 -9.19 21.99 -13.98
CA ARG A 269 -10.03 23.19 -13.97
C ARG A 269 -9.33 24.37 -13.34
N GLU A 270 -9.40 25.54 -13.97
CA GLU A 270 -8.81 26.77 -13.44
C GLU A 270 -7.28 26.68 -13.22
N ALA A 271 -6.60 25.65 -13.75
CA ALA A 271 -5.17 25.49 -13.59
C ALA A 271 -4.39 26.49 -14.44
N ASN A 272 -3.31 27.04 -13.87
CA ASN A 272 -2.42 27.95 -14.60
C ASN A 272 -1.38 27.16 -15.40
N LEU A 273 -1.44 27.27 -16.73
CA LEU A 273 -0.57 26.55 -17.66
C LEU A 273 0.45 27.46 -18.35
N GLN A 274 0.75 28.64 -17.79
CA GLN A 274 1.67 29.60 -18.40
C GLN A 274 3.03 28.98 -18.73
N GLY A 275 3.43 29.00 -20.00
CA GLY A 275 4.74 28.50 -20.41
C GLY A 275 4.92 26.99 -20.29
N LEU A 276 3.82 26.22 -20.21
CA LEU A 276 3.83 24.76 -20.16
C LEU A 276 4.64 24.16 -21.32
N GLN A 277 5.51 23.20 -21.03
CA GLN A 277 6.48 22.63 -21.97
C GLN A 277 6.15 21.18 -22.33
N GLY A 278 6.52 20.77 -23.55
CA GLY A 278 6.40 19.37 -24.00
C GLY A 278 4.96 18.84 -24.11
N TRP A 279 3.95 19.71 -24.05
CA TRP A 279 2.54 19.29 -24.02
C TRP A 279 2.08 18.53 -25.27
N LYS A 280 2.72 18.75 -26.42
CA LYS A 280 2.40 18.02 -27.66
C LYS A 280 2.71 16.52 -27.58
N ASP A 281 3.61 16.13 -26.68
CA ASP A 281 4.06 14.76 -26.46
C ASP A 281 3.41 14.10 -25.24
N ILE A 282 2.40 14.74 -24.62
CA ILE A 282 1.59 14.12 -23.56
C ILE A 282 1.00 12.82 -24.10
N ARG A 283 1.15 11.75 -23.32
CA ARG A 283 0.80 10.38 -23.73
C ARG A 283 -0.71 10.16 -23.80
N ASP A 284 -1.45 10.68 -22.81
CA ASP A 284 -2.90 10.55 -22.74
C ASP A 284 -3.48 11.74 -21.96
N ILE A 285 -4.50 12.37 -22.52
CA ILE A 285 -5.27 13.48 -21.89
C ILE A 285 -6.78 13.23 -22.01
N ARG A 286 -7.19 12.01 -22.42
CA ARG A 286 -8.60 11.67 -22.57
C ARG A 286 -9.32 11.86 -21.26
N ASN A 287 -10.53 12.41 -21.35
CA ASN A 287 -11.40 12.70 -20.23
C ASN A 287 -10.83 13.69 -19.22
N ALA A 288 -9.67 14.33 -19.46
CA ALA A 288 -9.18 15.36 -18.57
C ALA A 288 -10.11 16.58 -18.62
N ASN A 289 -10.46 17.15 -17.48
CA ASN A 289 -11.28 18.36 -17.43
C ASN A 289 -10.39 19.59 -17.56
N ILE A 290 -10.57 20.39 -18.60
CA ILE A 290 -9.77 21.59 -18.88
C ILE A 290 -10.61 22.87 -18.84
N LEU A 291 -11.78 22.84 -18.20
CA LEU A 291 -12.64 24.02 -18.07
C LEU A 291 -11.88 25.16 -17.39
N ASP A 292 -11.96 26.36 -17.96
CA ASP A 292 -11.37 27.60 -17.43
C ASP A 292 -9.87 27.56 -17.12
N ILE A 293 -9.09 26.71 -17.80
CA ILE A 293 -7.62 26.76 -17.73
C ILE A 293 -7.07 28.16 -18.07
N GLU A 294 -6.06 28.59 -17.31
CA GLU A 294 -5.47 29.92 -17.45
C GLU A 294 -4.13 29.87 -18.19
N ASN A 295 -3.84 30.92 -18.98
CA ASN A 295 -2.54 31.17 -19.60
C ASN A 295 -1.94 30.01 -20.40
N ALA A 296 -2.77 29.09 -20.91
CA ALA A 296 -2.31 27.94 -21.65
C ALA A 296 -1.57 28.32 -22.95
N PRO A 297 -0.56 27.53 -23.39
CA PRO A 297 0.11 27.77 -24.66
C PRO A 297 -0.88 27.79 -25.83
N GLU A 298 -0.60 28.61 -26.83
CA GLU A 298 -1.44 28.70 -28.02
C GLU A 298 -1.64 27.32 -28.66
N GLY A 299 -2.91 26.96 -28.89
CA GLY A 299 -3.30 25.67 -29.45
C GLY A 299 -3.44 24.52 -28.46
N PHE A 300 -3.00 24.65 -27.19
CA PHE A 300 -3.12 23.60 -26.19
C PHE A 300 -4.58 23.14 -26.00
N ARG A 301 -5.49 24.09 -25.80
CA ARG A 301 -6.92 23.81 -25.58
C ARG A 301 -7.54 23.01 -26.72
N ALA A 302 -7.34 23.45 -27.96
CA ALA A 302 -7.84 22.75 -29.15
C ALA A 302 -7.25 21.34 -29.26
N TRP A 303 -5.93 21.22 -29.09
CA TRP A 303 -5.23 19.94 -29.11
C TRP A 303 -5.74 18.94 -28.05
N ALA A 304 -6.07 19.44 -26.85
CA ALA A 304 -6.58 18.63 -25.74
C ALA A 304 -8.00 18.14 -26.03
N LEU A 305 -8.89 19.02 -26.51
CA LEU A 305 -10.26 18.67 -26.90
C LEU A 305 -10.29 17.64 -28.04
N GLU A 306 -9.44 17.79 -29.06
CA GLU A 306 -9.29 16.80 -30.14
C GLU A 306 -8.85 15.42 -29.63
N ARG A 307 -8.16 15.38 -28.48
CA ARG A 307 -7.70 14.16 -27.82
C ARG A 307 -8.67 13.65 -26.75
N GLY A 308 -9.88 14.20 -26.70
CA GLY A 308 -10.94 13.73 -25.83
C GLY A 308 -10.90 14.30 -24.42
N ALA A 309 -10.18 15.39 -24.16
CA ALA A 309 -10.43 16.21 -22.99
C ALA A 309 -11.87 16.74 -22.99
N VAL A 310 -12.37 17.12 -21.82
CA VAL A 310 -13.72 17.62 -21.61
C VAL A 310 -13.67 18.97 -20.90
N GLU A 311 -14.78 19.69 -20.95
CA GLU A 311 -14.99 20.91 -20.17
C GLU A 311 -16.32 20.72 -19.47
N MET A 312 -16.27 20.54 -18.14
CA MET A 312 -17.42 20.21 -17.31
C MET A 312 -17.35 20.97 -16.00
N GLU A 313 -18.47 21.49 -15.55
CA GLU A 313 -18.60 22.13 -14.24
C GLU A 313 -18.41 21.10 -13.10
N ARG A 314 -18.17 21.59 -11.87
CA ARG A 314 -17.81 20.75 -10.71
C ARG A 314 -18.75 19.54 -10.50
N GLU A 315 -20.06 19.77 -10.51
CA GLU A 315 -21.04 18.71 -10.25
C GLU A 315 -21.14 17.72 -11.41
N GLU A 316 -21.15 18.21 -12.65
CA GLU A 316 -21.16 17.35 -13.85
C GLU A 316 -19.89 16.49 -13.93
N TRP A 317 -18.75 17.09 -13.62
CA TRP A 317 -17.46 16.41 -13.58
C TRP A 317 -17.45 15.28 -12.55
N LYS A 318 -18.00 15.52 -11.36
CA LYS A 318 -18.13 14.49 -10.33
C LYS A 318 -18.98 13.32 -10.82
N GLU A 319 -20.16 13.59 -11.39
CA GLU A 319 -21.02 12.55 -11.96
C GLU A 319 -20.33 11.79 -13.12
N PHE A 320 -19.60 12.51 -13.97
CA PHE A 320 -18.87 11.94 -15.10
C PHE A 320 -17.78 10.94 -14.64
N ARG A 321 -17.03 11.29 -13.58
CA ARG A 321 -16.03 10.40 -12.98
C ARG A 321 -16.65 9.18 -12.31
N GLU A 322 -17.69 9.37 -11.51
CA GLU A 322 -18.39 8.29 -10.81
C GLU A 322 -19.00 7.27 -11.78
N ASN A 323 -19.44 7.73 -12.96
CA ASN A 323 -19.96 6.89 -14.04
C ASN A 323 -18.87 6.25 -14.93
N GLY A 324 -17.60 6.33 -14.54
CA GLY A 324 -16.48 5.75 -15.29
C GLY A 324 -16.19 6.47 -16.61
N TYR A 325 -16.27 7.80 -16.61
CA TYR A 325 -16.05 8.69 -17.77
C TYR A 325 -17.02 8.45 -18.93
N LYS A 326 -18.25 8.04 -18.62
CA LYS A 326 -19.36 8.01 -19.56
C LYS A 326 -20.09 9.34 -19.50
N LYS A 327 -20.20 10.03 -20.64
CA LYS A 327 -20.88 11.33 -20.69
C LYS A 327 -22.30 11.20 -20.12
N PRO A 328 -22.73 12.11 -19.21
CA PRO A 328 -24.11 12.11 -18.75
C PRO A 328 -25.03 12.21 -19.97
N ALA A 329 -26.16 11.49 -19.94
CA ALA A 329 -27.20 11.71 -20.94
C ALA A 329 -27.63 13.17 -20.81
N SER A 330 -27.46 13.96 -21.87
CA SER A 330 -27.83 15.37 -21.91
C SER A 330 -29.21 15.57 -21.30
N ARG A 331 -29.30 16.33 -20.20
CA ARG A 331 -30.56 16.69 -19.56
C ARG A 331 -31.28 17.80 -20.32
#